data_AF-A0A7S0ZYX6-F1
#
_entry.id   AF-A0A7S0ZYX6-F1
#
_cell.length_a   1.000
_cell.length_b   1.000
_cell.length_c   1.000
_cell.angle_alpha   90.00
_cell.angle_beta   90.00
_cell.angle_gamma   90.00
#
_symmetry.space_group_name_H-M   'P 1'
#
loop_
_entity.id
_entity.type
_entity.pdbx_description
1 polymer ?
#
loop_
_entity_poly.entity_id
_entity_poly.type
_entity_poly.pdbx_seq_one_letter_code
_entity_poly.pdbx_strand_id
1 'polypeptide(L)'
;MEATQYDKYACFCKEQADDKLYSIEKYTKEIELLTAQVGALDSEIAEKELVLQGKTTEKENTVGTIATMNTNRASDHETYLKHADDINAAVDAVGRALAWLKQQKTGVAEHISLSAVPGFAQLRAHASTLMSAGSLSQPLRSAISSLEQQDPVKYQFHSDAVIRTLEELQVSFKEHAQSLLTDEDSKQNDHDVEVVALQGHIRVLTDAIADLNKRL
;
A
#
# COMPACT_ATOMS: atom_id res chain seq x y z
N MET A 1 -89.50 -48.81 17.92
CA MET A 1 -88.60 -47.84 18.61
C MET A 1 -87.15 -47.97 18.15
N GLU A 2 -86.69 -49.15 17.68
CA GLU A 2 -85.33 -49.36 17.14
C GLU A 2 -85.03 -48.60 15.84
N ALA A 3 -85.90 -48.66 14.82
CA ALA A 3 -85.63 -48.03 13.52
C ALA A 3 -85.36 -46.51 13.61
N THR A 4 -86.05 -45.82 14.52
CA THR A 4 -85.91 -44.37 14.73
C THR A 4 -84.61 -43.98 15.44
N GLN A 5 -84.05 -44.87 16.27
CA GLN A 5 -82.71 -44.68 16.84
C GLN A 5 -81.62 -44.96 15.82
N TYR A 6 -81.81 -45.99 14.98
CA TYR A 6 -80.87 -46.32 13.92
C TYR A 6 -80.73 -45.19 12.90
N ASP A 7 -81.83 -44.59 12.45
CA ASP A 7 -81.80 -43.42 11.56
C ASP A 7 -81.03 -42.24 12.16
N LYS A 8 -81.21 -41.95 13.46
CA LYS A 8 -80.46 -40.89 14.15
C LYS A 8 -78.97 -41.19 14.22
N TYR A 9 -78.60 -42.44 14.52
CA TYR A 9 -77.20 -42.87 14.56
C TYR A 9 -76.55 -42.85 13.17
N ALA A 10 -77.29 -43.21 12.13
CA ALA A 10 -76.84 -43.14 10.74
C ALA A 10 -76.61 -41.69 10.29
N CYS A 11 -77.54 -40.77 10.61
CA CYS A 11 -77.36 -39.34 10.36
C CYS A 11 -76.13 -38.78 11.10
N PHE A 12 -75.97 -39.10 12.39
CA PHE A 12 -74.78 -38.68 13.15
C PHE A 12 -73.48 -39.21 12.51
N CYS A 13 -73.43 -40.50 12.15
CA CYS A 13 -72.25 -41.07 11.48
C CYS A 13 -71.94 -40.36 10.16
N LYS A 14 -72.97 -39.97 9.40
CA LYS A 14 -72.80 -39.22 8.15
C LYS A 14 -72.27 -37.81 8.40
N GLU A 15 -72.88 -37.05 9.31
CA GLU A 15 -72.42 -35.71 9.68
C GLU A 15 -70.96 -35.73 10.17
N GLN A 16 -70.62 -36.70 11.03
CA GLN A 16 -69.25 -36.88 11.51
C GLN A 16 -68.27 -37.27 10.39
N ALA A 17 -68.71 -38.03 9.39
CA ALA A 17 -67.89 -38.37 8.24
C ALA A 17 -67.64 -37.13 7.36
N ASP A 18 -68.69 -36.35 7.09
CA ASP A 18 -68.62 -35.13 6.28
C ASP A 18 -67.72 -34.07 6.96
N ASP A 19 -67.89 -33.85 8.28
CA ASP A 19 -67.06 -32.91 9.05
C ASP A 19 -65.57 -33.30 9.07
N LYS A 20 -65.29 -34.60 9.20
CA LYS A 20 -63.91 -35.13 9.14
C LYS A 20 -63.33 -34.98 7.75
N LEU A 21 -64.09 -35.27 6.70
CA LEU A 21 -63.65 -35.12 5.31
C LEU A 21 -63.32 -33.66 5.02
N TYR A 22 -64.20 -32.73 5.39
CA TYR A 22 -63.97 -31.29 5.29
C TYR A 22 -62.70 -30.86 6.04
N SER A 23 -62.50 -31.37 7.25
CA SER A 23 -61.31 -31.07 8.04
C SER A 23 -60.03 -31.60 7.37
N ILE A 24 -60.06 -32.82 6.82
CA ILE A 24 -58.94 -33.41 6.08
C ILE A 24 -58.60 -32.55 4.86
N GLU A 25 -59.58 -32.15 4.07
CA GLU A 25 -59.36 -31.29 2.90
C GLU A 25 -58.76 -29.94 3.29
N LYS A 26 -59.28 -29.33 4.37
CA LYS A 26 -58.75 -28.08 4.90
C LYS A 26 -57.29 -28.22 5.33
N TYR A 27 -56.97 -29.22 6.16
CA TYR A 27 -55.61 -29.42 6.64
C TYR A 27 -54.65 -29.85 5.54
N THR A 28 -55.12 -30.57 4.51
CA THR A 28 -54.29 -30.93 3.34
C THR A 28 -53.85 -29.66 2.60
N LYS A 29 -54.77 -28.72 2.35
CA LYS A 29 -54.43 -27.42 1.75
C LYS A 29 -53.48 -26.59 2.62
N GLU A 30 -53.66 -26.64 3.94
CA GLU A 30 -52.78 -25.95 4.89
C GLU A 30 -51.36 -26.55 4.87
N ILE A 31 -51.24 -27.88 4.82
CA ILE A 31 -49.95 -28.58 4.67
C ILE A 31 -49.28 -28.21 3.35
N GLU A 32 -50.01 -28.17 2.24
CA GLU A 32 -49.48 -27.77 0.94
C GLU A 32 -48.94 -26.34 0.98
N LEU A 33 -49.68 -25.40 1.58
CA LEU A 33 -49.25 -24.02 1.74
C LEU A 33 -47.99 -23.90 2.60
N LEU A 34 -47.96 -24.55 3.76
CA LEU A 34 -46.79 -24.54 4.65
C LEU A 34 -45.58 -25.18 3.99
N THR A 35 -45.76 -26.27 3.23
CA THR A 35 -44.68 -26.92 2.48
C THR A 35 -44.09 -25.99 1.42
N ALA A 36 -44.95 -25.25 0.70
CA ALA A 36 -44.49 -24.25 -0.26
C ALA A 36 -43.74 -23.09 0.42
N GLN A 37 -44.21 -22.64 1.59
CA GLN A 37 -43.53 -21.60 2.38
C GLN A 37 -42.15 -22.07 2.89
N VAL A 38 -42.04 -23.30 3.37
CA VAL A 38 -40.75 -23.89 3.76
C VAL A 38 -39.78 -23.91 2.59
N GLY A 39 -40.22 -24.38 1.42
CA GLY A 39 -39.35 -24.40 0.23
C GLY A 39 -38.90 -23.02 -0.24
N ALA A 40 -39.75 -22.00 -0.09
CA ALA A 40 -39.39 -20.61 -0.36
C ALA A 40 -38.33 -20.10 0.64
N LEU A 41 -38.53 -20.34 1.94
CA LEU A 41 -37.58 -19.95 3.00
C LEU A 41 -36.23 -20.66 2.85
N ASP A 42 -36.21 -21.95 2.53
CA ASP A 42 -34.98 -22.71 2.28
C ASP A 42 -34.18 -22.11 1.11
N SER A 43 -34.88 -21.67 0.05
CA SER A 43 -34.26 -21.01 -1.09
C SER A 43 -33.67 -19.64 -0.71
N GLU A 44 -34.40 -18.85 0.09
CA GLU A 44 -33.91 -17.56 0.60
C GLU A 44 -32.69 -17.72 1.52
N ILE A 45 -32.66 -18.77 2.36
CA ILE A 45 -31.51 -19.09 3.21
C ILE A 45 -30.30 -19.42 2.33
N ALA A 46 -30.45 -20.30 1.34
CA ALA A 46 -29.36 -20.67 0.45
C ALA A 46 -28.78 -19.46 -0.32
N GLU A 47 -29.62 -18.54 -0.78
CA GLU A 47 -29.17 -17.30 -1.43
C GLU A 47 -28.36 -16.42 -0.46
N LYS A 48 -28.84 -16.24 0.78
CA LYS A 48 -28.15 -15.45 1.81
C LYS A 48 -26.79 -16.07 2.18
N GLU A 49 -26.69 -17.39 2.27
CA GLU A 49 -25.44 -18.10 2.53
C GLU A 49 -24.40 -17.85 1.43
N LEU A 50 -24.81 -17.87 0.15
CA LEU A 50 -23.92 -17.56 -0.97
C LEU A 50 -23.41 -16.11 -0.90
N VAL A 51 -24.30 -15.15 -0.58
CA VAL A 51 -23.91 -13.75 -0.40
C VAL A 51 -22.94 -13.59 0.78
N LEU A 52 -23.19 -14.27 1.89
CA LEU A 52 -22.32 -14.28 3.07
C LEU A 52 -20.93 -14.82 2.74
N GLN A 53 -20.86 -15.94 2.02
CA GLN A 53 -19.59 -16.54 1.57
C GLN A 53 -18.82 -15.55 0.67
N GLY A 54 -19.48 -14.97 -0.33
CA GLY A 54 -18.88 -14.01 -1.25
C GLY A 54 -18.27 -12.80 -0.52
N LYS A 55 -19.01 -12.20 0.42
CA LYS A 55 -18.53 -11.08 1.23
C LYS A 55 -17.38 -11.46 2.15
N THR A 56 -17.39 -12.66 2.69
CA THR A 56 -16.31 -13.17 3.55
C THR A 56 -15.01 -13.32 2.76
N THR A 57 -15.07 -13.94 1.58
CA THR A 57 -13.92 -14.07 0.67
C THR A 57 -13.42 -12.70 0.20
N GLU A 58 -14.31 -11.77 -0.12
CA GLU A 58 -13.94 -10.40 -0.51
C GLU A 58 -13.18 -9.68 0.62
N LYS A 59 -13.61 -9.85 1.86
CA LYS A 59 -12.93 -9.29 3.04
C LYS A 59 -11.54 -9.88 3.20
N GLU A 60 -11.39 -11.20 3.10
CA GLU A 60 -10.10 -11.90 3.21
C GLU A 60 -9.12 -11.43 2.14
N ASN A 61 -9.58 -11.32 0.89
CA ASN A 61 -8.77 -10.80 -0.22
C ASN A 61 -8.33 -9.36 0.05
N THR A 62 -9.23 -8.50 0.54
CA THR A 62 -8.91 -7.10 0.87
C THR A 62 -7.85 -7.00 1.96
N VAL A 63 -7.94 -7.85 3.00
CA VAL A 63 -6.92 -7.96 4.06
C VAL A 63 -5.56 -8.40 3.48
N GLY A 64 -5.57 -9.38 2.57
CA GLY A 64 -4.37 -9.84 1.88
C GLY A 64 -3.70 -8.76 1.02
N THR A 65 -4.49 -7.93 0.33
CA THR A 65 -4.00 -6.78 -0.43
C THR A 65 -3.28 -5.79 0.47
N ILE A 66 -3.87 -5.40 1.61
CA ILE A 66 -3.23 -4.49 2.58
C ILE A 66 -1.90 -5.07 3.08
N ALA A 67 -1.84 -6.38 3.39
CA ALA A 67 -0.60 -7.02 3.85
C ALA A 67 0.50 -6.96 2.79
N THR A 68 0.15 -7.18 1.53
CA THR A 68 1.09 -7.09 0.39
C THR A 68 1.57 -5.67 0.19
N MET A 69 0.66 -4.68 0.24
CA MET A 69 1.01 -3.26 0.14
C MET A 69 1.98 -2.84 1.24
N ASN A 70 1.72 -3.20 2.50
CA ASN A 70 2.61 -2.89 3.62
C ASN A 70 4.00 -3.52 3.45
N THR A 71 4.06 -4.75 2.92
CA THR A 71 5.34 -5.45 2.67
C THR A 71 6.15 -4.73 1.59
N ASN A 72 5.51 -4.39 0.47
CA ASN A 72 6.15 -3.61 -0.60
C ASN A 72 6.57 -2.23 -0.06
N ARG A 73 5.75 -1.61 0.79
CA ARG A 73 6.06 -0.30 1.37
C ARG A 73 7.29 -0.32 2.26
N ALA A 74 7.40 -1.31 3.13
CA ALA A 74 8.59 -1.50 3.94
C ALA A 74 9.85 -1.68 3.06
N SER A 75 9.74 -2.46 1.98
CA SER A 75 10.85 -2.72 1.05
C SER A 75 11.33 -1.46 0.33
N ASP A 76 10.44 -0.67 -0.30
CA ASP A 76 10.93 0.54 -0.97
C ASP A 76 11.28 1.66 0.02
N HIS A 77 10.73 1.69 1.24
CA HIS A 77 11.20 2.61 2.29
C HIS A 77 12.65 2.28 2.71
N GLU A 78 13.00 1.01 2.86
CA GLU A 78 14.39 0.59 3.12
C GLU A 78 15.34 1.03 1.98
N THR A 79 14.87 0.97 0.73
CA THR A 79 15.61 1.46 -0.43
C THR A 79 15.78 2.97 -0.40
N TYR A 80 14.72 3.71 -0.05
CA TYR A 80 14.78 5.15 0.17
C TYR A 80 15.81 5.52 1.23
N LEU A 81 15.80 4.86 2.40
CA LEU A 81 16.73 5.15 3.50
C LEU A 81 18.20 5.02 3.05
N LYS A 82 18.52 3.97 2.28
CA LYS A 82 19.87 3.80 1.72
C LYS A 82 20.26 4.95 0.79
N HIS A 83 19.35 5.35 -0.11
CA HIS A 83 19.61 6.47 -1.02
C HIS A 83 19.70 7.82 -0.29
N ALA A 84 18.88 8.02 0.74
CA ALA A 84 18.89 9.21 1.59
C ALA A 84 20.20 9.31 2.38
N ASP A 85 20.69 8.21 2.95
CA ASP A 85 21.98 8.16 3.64
C ASP A 85 23.13 8.46 2.68
N ASP A 86 23.13 7.84 1.49
CA ASP A 86 24.18 8.05 0.49
C ASP A 86 24.25 9.50 0.01
N ILE A 87 23.10 10.14 -0.28
CA ILE A 87 23.08 11.53 -0.76
C ILE A 87 23.46 12.51 0.36
N ASN A 88 23.03 12.28 1.60
CA ASN A 88 23.38 13.12 2.74
C ASN A 88 24.88 13.00 3.05
N ALA A 89 25.44 11.80 3.01
CA ALA A 89 26.89 11.59 3.14
C ALA A 89 27.68 12.34 2.05
N ALA A 90 27.13 12.40 0.83
CA ALA A 90 27.72 13.16 -0.27
C ALA A 90 27.65 14.68 -0.05
N VAL A 91 26.51 15.22 0.41
CA VAL A 91 26.36 16.63 0.80
C VAL A 91 27.40 17.04 1.84
N ASP A 92 27.57 16.19 2.87
CA ASP A 92 28.53 16.42 3.95
C ASP A 92 29.98 16.36 3.45
N ALA A 93 30.31 15.39 2.59
CA ALA A 93 31.63 15.27 2.00
C ALA A 93 32.00 16.50 1.16
N VAL A 94 31.08 17.00 0.32
CA VAL A 94 31.27 18.26 -0.42
C VAL A 94 31.43 19.44 0.54
N GLY A 95 30.61 19.51 1.59
CA GLY A 95 30.68 20.57 2.59
C GLY A 95 32.04 20.65 3.28
N ARG A 96 32.60 19.49 3.69
CA ARG A 96 33.95 19.40 4.27
C ARG A 96 35.03 19.82 3.28
N ALA A 97 34.94 19.36 2.03
CA ALA A 97 35.89 19.72 0.98
C ALA A 97 35.89 21.23 0.71
N LEU A 98 34.72 21.85 0.60
CA LEU A 98 34.54 23.29 0.42
C LEU A 98 35.11 24.09 1.58
N ALA A 99 34.80 23.69 2.82
CA ALA A 99 35.29 24.37 4.01
C ALA A 99 36.82 24.36 4.08
N TRP A 100 37.44 23.21 3.79
CA TRP A 100 38.89 23.08 3.77
C TRP A 100 39.53 23.92 2.66
N LEU A 101 39.02 23.86 1.43
CA LEU A 101 39.54 24.65 0.31
C LEU A 101 39.45 26.16 0.55
N LYS A 102 38.33 26.63 1.12
CA LYS A 102 38.15 28.05 1.49
C LYS A 102 39.12 28.49 2.58
N GLN A 103 39.45 27.62 3.55
CA GLN A 103 40.47 27.90 4.57
C GLN A 103 41.88 27.96 3.96
N GLN A 104 42.25 27.02 3.09
CA GLN A 104 43.58 27.01 2.45
C GLN A 104 43.81 28.24 1.56
N LYS A 105 42.76 28.78 0.92
CA LYS A 105 42.84 30.03 0.14
C LYS A 105 43.29 31.24 0.98
N THR A 106 43.06 31.24 2.30
CA THR A 106 43.51 32.32 3.20
C THR A 106 45.00 32.25 3.56
N GLY A 107 45.69 31.16 3.23
CA GLY A 107 47.10 30.94 3.56
C GLY A 107 47.96 30.59 2.35
N VAL A 108 48.32 31.58 1.51
CA VAL A 108 49.49 31.65 0.58
C VAL A 108 49.77 30.44 -0.37
N ALA A 109 49.04 29.34 -0.33
CA ALA A 109 49.31 28.15 -1.13
C ALA A 109 48.67 28.28 -2.52
N GLU A 110 49.46 28.69 -3.52
CA GLU A 110 49.04 28.73 -4.93
C GLU A 110 48.69 27.34 -5.49
N HIS A 111 49.10 26.25 -4.82
CA HIS A 111 48.94 24.87 -5.30
C HIS A 111 48.42 23.95 -4.19
N ILE A 112 47.22 23.41 -4.41
CA ILE A 112 46.56 22.50 -3.49
C ILE A 112 46.41 21.14 -4.18
N SER A 113 46.90 20.08 -3.55
CA SER A 113 46.64 18.71 -3.99
C SER A 113 45.22 18.30 -3.60
N LEU A 114 44.40 17.87 -4.57
CA LEU A 114 43.05 17.35 -4.33
C LEU A 114 43.05 16.10 -3.43
N SER A 115 44.14 15.30 -3.45
CA SER A 115 44.28 14.15 -2.56
C SER A 115 44.45 14.54 -1.08
N ALA A 116 44.83 15.79 -0.80
CA ALA A 116 44.93 16.32 0.56
C ALA A 116 43.60 16.92 1.06
N VAL A 117 42.58 17.02 0.20
CA VAL A 117 41.26 17.54 0.57
C VAL A 117 40.51 16.48 1.39
N PRO A 118 40.12 16.78 2.65
CA PRO A 118 39.36 15.85 3.48
C PRO A 118 38.04 15.45 2.81
N GLY A 119 37.75 14.14 2.78
CA GLY A 119 36.52 13.62 2.20
C GLY A 119 36.48 13.56 0.67
N PHE A 120 37.55 13.94 -0.03
CA PHE A 120 37.58 13.93 -1.50
C PHE A 120 37.45 12.52 -2.10
N ALA A 121 38.00 11.49 -1.45
CA ALA A 121 37.82 10.10 -1.87
C ALA A 121 36.35 9.64 -1.76
N GLN A 122 35.66 10.03 -0.68
CA GLN A 122 34.22 9.78 -0.50
C GLN A 122 33.41 10.53 -1.55
N LEU A 123 33.73 11.81 -1.76
CA LEU A 123 33.11 12.64 -2.78
C LEU A 123 33.21 12.00 -4.18
N ARG A 124 34.40 11.52 -4.55
CA ARG A 124 34.61 10.84 -5.84
C ARG A 124 33.74 9.59 -5.96
N ALA A 125 33.68 8.77 -4.92
CA ALA A 125 32.84 7.57 -4.92
C ALA A 125 31.36 7.93 -5.16
N HIS A 126 30.80 8.88 -4.39
CA HIS A 126 29.39 9.30 -4.56
C HIS A 126 29.11 9.98 -5.90
N ALA A 127 30.04 10.81 -6.37
CA ALA A 127 29.94 11.46 -7.67
C ALA A 127 29.90 10.43 -8.82
N SER A 128 30.72 9.38 -8.74
CA SER A 128 30.71 8.29 -9.74
C SER A 128 29.38 7.52 -9.77
N THR A 129 28.80 7.22 -8.60
CA THR A 129 27.48 6.55 -8.51
C THR A 129 26.38 7.40 -9.15
N LEU A 130 26.38 8.71 -8.92
CA LEU A 130 25.38 9.62 -9.50
C LEU A 130 25.59 9.87 -11.00
N MET A 131 26.83 9.79 -11.50
CA MET A 131 27.10 9.79 -12.94
C MET A 131 26.49 8.56 -13.61
N SER A 132 26.66 7.38 -13.02
CA SER A 132 26.08 6.12 -13.51
C SER A 132 24.55 6.10 -13.45
N ALA A 133 23.96 6.73 -12.42
CA ALA A 133 22.51 6.89 -12.26
C ALA A 133 21.91 7.98 -13.17
N GLY A 134 22.72 8.70 -13.94
CA GLY A 134 22.26 9.74 -14.85
C GLY A 134 21.78 11.03 -14.18
N SER A 135 21.92 11.16 -12.85
CA SER A 135 21.32 12.25 -12.04
C SER A 135 22.13 13.54 -12.04
N LEU A 136 23.28 13.58 -12.70
CA LEU A 136 24.14 14.77 -12.78
C LEU A 136 23.98 15.48 -14.12
N SER A 137 23.98 16.80 -14.10
CA SER A 137 24.00 17.63 -15.30
C SER A 137 25.29 17.43 -16.10
N GLN A 138 25.23 17.61 -17.42
CA GLN A 138 26.39 17.44 -18.31
C GLN A 138 27.63 18.26 -17.90
N PRO A 139 27.50 19.53 -17.48
CA PRO A 139 28.63 20.29 -16.95
C PRO A 139 29.23 19.65 -15.70
N LEU A 140 28.39 19.16 -14.79
CA LEU A 140 28.81 18.56 -13.53
C LEU A 140 29.52 17.22 -13.75
N ARG A 141 29.03 16.38 -14.66
CA ARG A 141 29.72 15.15 -15.11
C ARG A 141 31.11 15.47 -15.65
N SER A 142 31.21 16.47 -16.52
CA SER A 142 32.50 16.87 -17.11
C SER A 142 33.49 17.39 -16.07
N ALA A 143 33.00 18.12 -15.06
CA ALA A 143 33.78 18.59 -13.92
C ALA A 143 34.31 17.42 -13.06
N ILE A 144 33.46 16.45 -12.74
CA ILE A 144 33.84 15.26 -11.96
C ILE A 144 34.85 14.41 -12.74
N SER A 145 34.63 14.15 -14.03
CA SER A 145 35.60 13.43 -14.86
C SER A 145 36.94 14.18 -14.97
N SER A 146 36.89 15.51 -14.99
CA SER A 146 38.10 16.36 -14.97
C SER A 146 38.84 16.30 -13.62
N LEU A 147 38.13 16.00 -12.52
CA LEU A 147 38.71 15.71 -11.19
C LEU A 147 39.24 14.27 -11.10
N GLU A 148 38.75 13.33 -11.92
CA GLU A 148 39.16 11.92 -11.96
C GLU A 148 40.43 11.65 -12.78
N GLN A 149 40.61 12.35 -13.91
CA GLN A 149 41.68 12.07 -14.89
C GLN A 149 43.06 12.66 -14.56
N GLN A 150 43.33 13.10 -13.34
CA GLN A 150 44.53 13.91 -13.08
C GLN A 150 45.74 13.12 -12.57
N ASP A 151 46.77 13.11 -13.42
CA ASP A 151 48.14 12.69 -13.14
C ASP A 151 48.74 13.53 -11.98
N PRO A 152 49.46 12.94 -10.99
CA PRO A 152 49.87 13.63 -9.76
C PRO A 152 50.84 14.81 -9.93
N VAL A 153 51.38 15.05 -11.13
CA VAL A 153 52.68 15.74 -11.26
C VAL A 153 52.58 17.19 -11.76
N LYS A 154 51.49 17.66 -12.41
CA LYS A 154 51.62 18.92 -13.20
C LYS A 154 50.45 19.91 -13.30
N TYR A 155 49.37 19.81 -12.53
CA TYR A 155 48.34 20.87 -12.59
C TYR A 155 48.14 21.64 -11.29
N GLN A 156 48.56 22.91 -11.36
CA GLN A 156 48.30 23.96 -10.39
C GLN A 156 46.83 24.37 -10.52
N PHE A 157 45.96 23.87 -9.64
CA PHE A 157 44.57 24.29 -9.65
C PHE A 157 44.44 25.76 -9.22
N HIS A 158 43.74 26.54 -10.03
CA HIS A 158 43.15 27.77 -9.54
C HIS A 158 42.01 27.36 -8.61
N SER A 159 42.25 27.49 -7.29
CA SER A 159 41.34 27.07 -6.22
C SER A 159 39.91 27.56 -6.43
N ASP A 160 39.72 28.70 -7.10
CA ASP A 160 38.41 29.29 -7.41
C ASP A 160 37.55 28.48 -8.38
N ALA A 161 38.15 27.85 -9.39
CA ALA A 161 37.39 27.02 -10.33
C ALA A 161 36.90 25.72 -9.67
N VAL A 162 37.72 25.13 -8.79
CA VAL A 162 37.38 23.91 -8.02
C VAL A 162 36.33 24.23 -6.97
N ILE A 163 36.48 25.34 -6.25
CA ILE A 163 35.50 25.78 -5.25
C ILE A 163 34.14 25.97 -5.92
N ARG A 164 34.08 26.69 -7.05
CA ARG A 164 32.82 26.89 -7.78
C ARG A 164 32.18 25.56 -8.20
N THR A 165 32.97 24.64 -8.74
CA THR A 165 32.49 23.31 -9.15
C THR A 165 31.90 22.54 -7.97
N LEU A 166 32.56 22.58 -6.82
CA LEU A 166 32.09 21.91 -5.61
C LEU A 166 30.85 22.59 -5.00
N GLU A 167 30.72 23.92 -5.12
CA GLU A 167 29.51 24.65 -4.72
C GLU A 167 28.31 24.22 -5.58
N GLU A 168 28.49 24.16 -6.90
CA GLU A 168 27.46 23.67 -7.84
C GLU A 168 27.08 22.21 -7.53
N LEU A 169 28.07 21.34 -7.25
CA LEU A 169 27.83 19.94 -6.84
C LEU A 169 27.06 19.84 -5.52
N GLN A 170 27.37 20.70 -4.54
CA GLN A 170 26.68 20.73 -3.25
C GLN A 170 25.20 21.08 -3.43
N VAL A 171 24.91 22.05 -4.28
CA VAL A 171 23.53 22.46 -4.60
C VAL A 171 22.79 21.29 -5.24
N SER A 172 23.36 20.65 -6.27
CA SER A 172 22.73 19.50 -6.92
C SER A 172 22.48 18.33 -5.97
N PHE A 173 23.39 18.03 -5.03
CA PHE A 173 23.14 16.98 -4.04
C PHE A 173 22.01 17.33 -3.07
N LYS A 174 21.93 18.59 -2.62
CA LYS A 174 20.84 19.06 -1.76
C LYS A 174 19.48 19.02 -2.48
N GLU A 175 19.44 19.45 -3.74
CA GLU A 175 18.24 19.38 -4.57
C GLU A 175 17.80 17.91 -4.76
N HIS A 176 18.74 17.00 -5.02
CA HIS A 176 18.43 15.58 -5.15
C HIS A 176 17.92 14.98 -3.83
N ALA A 177 18.54 15.31 -2.70
CA ALA A 177 18.06 14.88 -1.38
C ALA A 177 16.63 15.36 -1.09
N GLN A 178 16.33 16.63 -1.43
CA GLN A 178 14.98 17.18 -1.28
C GLN A 178 13.98 16.50 -2.22
N SER A 179 14.38 16.22 -3.47
CA SER A 179 13.54 15.50 -4.42
C SER A 179 13.23 14.08 -3.94
N LEU A 180 14.21 13.36 -3.38
CA LEU A 180 14.02 12.02 -2.82
C LEU A 180 13.05 12.05 -1.64
N LEU A 181 13.19 13.03 -0.74
CA LEU A 181 12.26 13.19 0.38
C LEU A 181 10.84 13.49 -0.11
N THR A 182 10.69 14.38 -1.08
CA THR A 182 9.37 14.74 -1.63
C THR A 182 8.70 13.54 -2.31
N ASP A 183 9.47 12.73 -3.04
CA ASP A 183 8.99 11.50 -3.67
C ASP A 183 8.59 10.45 -2.62
N GLU A 184 9.36 10.28 -1.55
CA GLU A 184 9.02 9.38 -0.45
C GLU A 184 7.75 9.84 0.29
N ASP A 185 7.63 11.13 0.61
CA ASP A 185 6.44 11.68 1.26
C ASP A 185 5.19 11.47 0.40
N SER A 186 5.30 11.65 -0.92
CA SER A 186 4.21 11.38 -1.86
C SER A 186 3.82 9.90 -1.86
N LYS A 187 4.81 8.99 -1.95
CA LYS A 187 4.57 7.53 -1.93
C LYS A 187 3.96 7.07 -0.63
N GLN A 188 4.41 7.61 0.50
CA GLN A 188 3.87 7.30 1.82
C GLN A 188 2.41 7.79 1.91
N ASN A 189 2.13 9.01 1.47
CA ASN A 189 0.77 9.54 1.45
C ASN A 189 -0.16 8.69 0.56
N ASP A 190 0.25 8.35 -0.65
CA ASP A 190 -0.56 7.54 -1.58
C ASP A 190 -0.85 6.16 -0.98
N HIS A 191 0.15 5.54 -0.36
CA HIS A 191 -0.01 4.29 0.38
C HIS A 191 -1.04 4.43 1.50
N ASP A 192 -0.92 5.45 2.34
CA ASP A 192 -1.78 5.62 3.52
C ASP A 192 -3.23 5.92 3.14
N VAL A 193 -3.44 6.72 2.10
CA VAL A 193 -4.78 6.99 1.55
C VAL A 193 -5.43 5.68 1.08
N GLU A 194 -4.70 4.86 0.33
CA GLU A 194 -5.23 3.60 -0.20
C GLU A 194 -5.51 2.59 0.92
N VAL A 195 -4.60 2.46 1.90
CA VAL A 195 -4.81 1.59 3.06
C VAL A 195 -6.04 2.01 3.86
N VAL A 196 -6.25 3.32 4.08
CA VAL A 196 -7.45 3.83 4.78
C VAL A 196 -8.72 3.51 3.98
N ALA A 197 -8.70 3.66 2.66
CA ALA A 197 -9.84 3.31 1.80
C ALA A 197 -10.20 1.82 1.92
N LEU A 198 -9.20 0.94 1.85
CA LEU A 198 -9.39 -0.52 1.98
C LEU A 198 -9.84 -0.91 3.39
N GLN A 199 -9.35 -0.26 4.44
CA GLN A 199 -9.84 -0.45 5.81
C GLN A 199 -11.30 -0.03 5.95
N GLY A 200 -11.70 1.07 5.30
CA GLY A 200 -13.09 1.48 5.19
C GLY A 200 -13.96 0.41 4.54
N HIS A 201 -13.48 -0.18 3.43
CA HIS A 201 -14.16 -1.28 2.75
C HIS A 201 -14.31 -2.53 3.64
N ILE A 202 -13.24 -2.91 4.35
CA ILE A 202 -13.27 -4.03 5.32
C ILE A 202 -14.32 -3.79 6.40
N ARG A 203 -14.47 -2.55 6.88
CA ARG A 203 -15.49 -2.20 7.88
C ARG A 203 -16.90 -2.40 7.31
N VAL A 204 -17.16 -1.88 6.11
CA VAL A 204 -18.46 -2.07 5.43
C VAL A 204 -18.77 -3.56 5.23
N LEU A 205 -17.79 -4.35 4.78
CA LEU A 205 -17.95 -5.80 4.62
C LEU A 205 -18.22 -6.49 5.97
N THR A 206 -17.52 -6.08 7.03
CA THR A 206 -17.71 -6.63 8.38
C THR A 206 -19.12 -6.37 8.90
N ASP A 207 -19.62 -5.15 8.73
CA ASP A 207 -20.97 -4.77 9.13
C ASP A 207 -22.02 -5.54 8.32
N ALA A 208 -21.81 -5.69 7.01
CA ALA A 208 -22.70 -6.45 6.13
C ALA A 208 -22.73 -7.95 6.48
N ILE A 209 -21.58 -8.55 6.77
CA ILE A 209 -21.47 -9.94 7.22
C ILE A 209 -22.20 -10.13 8.57
N ALA A 210 -22.03 -9.19 9.49
CA ALA A 210 -22.69 -9.25 10.79
C ALA A 210 -24.23 -9.09 10.68
N ASP A 211 -24.72 -8.25 9.78
CA ASP A 211 -26.16 -8.10 9.52
C ASP A 211 -26.75 -9.35 8.85
N LEU A 212 -26.06 -9.94 7.87
CA LEU A 212 -26.49 -11.20 7.24
C LEU A 212 -26.58 -12.35 8.24
N ASN A 213 -25.57 -12.50 9.10
CA ASN A 213 -25.56 -13.54 10.15
C ASN A 213 -26.67 -13.37 11.20
N LYS A 214 -27.23 -12.17 11.39
CA LYS A 214 -28.37 -11.97 12.30
C LYS A 214 -29.71 -12.34 11.68
N ARG A 215 -29.76 -12.44 10.36
CA ARG A 215 -30.97 -12.67 9.56
C ARG A 215 -31.04 -14.10 9.00
N LEU A 216 -29.99 -14.89 9.24
CA LEU A 216 -29.94 -16.34 9.11
C LEU A 216 -30.29 -16.95 10.46
#